data_AF-R6N218-F1
#
_entry.id   AF-R6N218-F1
#
_cell.length_a   1.000
_cell.length_b   1.000
_cell.length_c   1.000
_cell.angle_alpha   90.00
_cell.angle_beta   90.00
_cell.angle_gamma   90.00
#
_symmetry.space_group_name_H-M   'P 1'
#
loop_
_entity.id
_entity.type
_entity.pdbx_description
1 polymer ?
#
loop_
_entity_poly.entity_id
_entity_poly.type
_entity_poly.pdbx_seq_one_letter_code
_entity_poly.pdbx_strand_id
1 'polypeptide(L)'
;MKTRSLFFWLVFFFLGATNMLAQSIQEKTPTILNGVWQMCFYRSSSPDVVGELKTSNSLKILSDDGRFTNLVMMQSGAIIIGYGTYKQNSESVYTEYVEKNLHLPQLNGDKNEMHFELKEDGNLMFVKYYLTVDRDGNKIDSWCHEIWKRVVMPSAYPENIVR
;
A
#
# COMPACT_ATOMS: atom_id res chain seq x y z
N MET A 1 9.34 -65.54 -8.58
CA MET A 1 8.74 -64.26 -9.05
C MET A 1 8.06 -63.44 -7.93
N LYS A 2 8.39 -63.59 -6.63
CA LYS A 2 7.74 -62.81 -5.55
C LYS A 2 8.61 -61.73 -4.88
N THR A 3 9.94 -61.77 -5.07
CA THR A 3 10.89 -60.83 -4.44
C THR A 3 11.11 -59.54 -5.22
N ARG A 4 10.90 -59.53 -6.55
CA ARG A 4 10.98 -58.30 -7.38
C ARG A 4 9.79 -57.35 -7.18
N SER A 5 8.63 -57.84 -6.74
CA SER A 5 7.43 -57.02 -6.53
C SER A 5 7.49 -56.21 -5.23
N LEU A 6 8.03 -56.80 -4.17
CA LEU A 6 8.21 -56.15 -2.86
C LEU A 6 9.20 -54.97 -2.92
N PHE A 7 10.26 -55.08 -3.73
CA PHE A 7 11.24 -54.01 -3.88
C PHE A 7 10.66 -52.78 -4.60
N PHE A 8 9.75 -53.00 -5.55
CA PHE A 8 9.06 -51.90 -6.25
C PHE A 8 8.06 -51.18 -5.35
N TRP A 9 7.38 -51.87 -4.44
CA TRP A 9 6.42 -51.25 -3.51
C TRP A 9 7.07 -50.37 -2.43
N LEU A 10 8.26 -50.76 -1.95
CA LEU A 10 9.04 -49.99 -0.98
C LEU A 10 9.57 -48.67 -1.55
N VAL A 11 9.96 -48.64 -2.83
CA VAL A 11 10.45 -47.42 -3.48
C VAL A 11 9.34 -46.39 -3.68
N PHE A 12 8.10 -46.82 -3.96
CA PHE A 12 6.95 -45.91 -4.06
C PHE A 12 6.53 -45.31 -2.71
N PHE A 13 6.66 -46.05 -1.60
CA PHE A 13 6.40 -45.50 -0.26
C PHE A 13 7.46 -44.47 0.17
N PHE A 14 8.72 -44.63 -0.25
CA PHE A 14 9.78 -43.64 0.02
C PHE A 14 9.69 -42.39 -0.86
N LEU A 15 9.16 -42.47 -2.09
CA LEU A 15 8.93 -41.31 -2.97
C LEU A 15 7.68 -40.49 -2.60
N GLY A 16 6.73 -41.08 -1.86
CA GLY A 16 5.50 -40.39 -1.43
C GLY A 16 5.67 -39.49 -0.18
N ALA A 17 6.70 -39.74 0.64
CA ALA A 17 6.87 -39.06 1.93
C ALA A 17 7.72 -37.78 1.87
N THR A 18 8.43 -37.51 0.78
CA THR A 18 9.37 -36.37 0.70
C THR A 18 8.77 -35.07 0.16
N ASN A 19 7.52 -35.08 -0.31
CA ASN A 19 6.91 -33.88 -0.91
C ASN A 19 6.06 -33.03 0.07
N MET A 20 6.01 -33.38 1.37
CA MET A 20 5.17 -32.67 2.35
C MET A 20 5.91 -31.67 3.26
N LEU A 21 7.22 -31.45 3.08
CA LEU A 21 8.00 -30.56 3.96
C LEU A 21 8.85 -29.52 3.22
N ALA A 22 8.40 -29.09 2.05
CA ALA A 22 8.98 -27.93 1.36
C ALA A 22 7.88 -26.95 0.91
N GLN A 23 6.94 -26.63 1.80
CA GLN A 23 6.44 -25.25 1.78
C GLN A 23 7.63 -24.42 2.28
N SER A 24 8.37 -23.84 1.35
CA SER A 24 9.26 -22.74 1.68
C SER A 24 8.42 -21.76 2.48
N ILE A 25 8.69 -21.66 3.78
CA ILE A 25 8.33 -20.48 4.55
C ILE A 25 9.17 -19.40 3.87
N GLN A 26 8.59 -18.76 2.87
CA GLN A 26 9.16 -17.58 2.26
C GLN A 26 9.26 -16.63 3.44
N GLU A 27 10.47 -16.42 3.97
CA GLU A 27 10.72 -15.39 4.98
C GLU A 27 10.07 -14.12 4.44
N LYS A 28 8.93 -13.77 5.03
CA LYS A 28 8.09 -12.74 4.49
C LYS A 28 8.84 -11.44 4.71
N THR A 29 9.39 -10.90 3.63
CA THR A 29 10.13 -9.64 3.67
C THR A 29 9.30 -8.64 4.48
N PRO A 30 9.89 -7.99 5.51
CA PRO A 30 9.15 -7.02 6.30
C PRO A 30 8.45 -6.02 5.39
N THR A 31 7.18 -5.74 5.65
CA THR A 31 6.45 -4.78 4.84
C THR A 31 6.92 -3.37 5.20
N ILE A 32 7.70 -2.74 4.32
CA ILE A 32 8.33 -1.43 4.51
C ILE A 32 7.40 -0.34 3.97
N LEU A 33 6.66 0.34 4.85
CA LEU A 33 5.75 1.43 4.49
C LEU A 33 6.42 2.79 4.39
N ASN A 34 7.49 3.03 5.14
CA ASN A 34 8.22 4.29 5.11
C ASN A 34 8.71 4.61 3.69
N GLY A 35 8.72 5.90 3.37
CA GLY A 35 9.05 6.44 2.06
C GLY A 35 8.12 7.57 1.64
N VAL A 36 8.39 8.06 0.43
CA VAL A 36 7.56 9.09 -0.22
C VAL A 36 6.64 8.39 -1.22
N TRP A 37 5.37 8.72 -1.13
CA TRP A 37 4.29 8.13 -1.92
C TRP A 37 3.57 9.23 -2.69
N GLN A 38 3.26 8.98 -3.96
CA GLN A 38 2.50 9.88 -4.82
C GLN A 38 1.14 9.28 -5.11
N MET A 39 0.09 10.05 -4.87
CA MET A 39 -1.28 9.59 -5.09
C MET A 39 -1.51 9.33 -6.58
N CYS A 40 -2.32 8.34 -6.91
CA CYS A 40 -2.68 7.97 -8.26
C CYS A 40 -4.19 7.96 -8.44
N PHE A 41 -4.63 8.06 -9.69
CA PHE A 41 -6.02 7.92 -10.10
C PHE A 41 -6.09 7.24 -11.46
N TYR A 42 -7.26 6.67 -11.78
CA TYR A 42 -7.52 6.12 -13.10
C TYR A 42 -7.99 7.22 -14.05
N ARG A 43 -7.40 7.26 -15.24
CA ARG A 43 -7.82 8.15 -16.32
C ARG A 43 -8.11 7.34 -17.57
N SER A 44 -9.32 7.48 -18.11
CA SER A 44 -9.73 6.84 -19.36
C SER A 44 -10.02 7.87 -20.45
N SER A 45 -9.85 7.46 -21.70
CA SER A 45 -10.24 8.24 -22.89
C SER A 45 -11.70 8.05 -23.28
N SER A 46 -12.39 7.05 -22.71
CA SER A 46 -13.80 6.73 -22.99
C SER A 46 -14.48 6.16 -21.74
N PRO A 47 -15.80 6.42 -21.52
CA PRO A 47 -16.53 5.91 -20.36
C PRO A 47 -16.48 4.39 -20.19
N ASP A 48 -16.45 3.64 -21.29
CA ASP A 48 -16.55 2.17 -21.30
C ASP A 48 -15.20 1.45 -21.28
N VAL A 49 -14.10 2.19 -21.20
CA VAL A 49 -12.74 1.64 -21.23
C VAL A 49 -12.10 1.79 -19.85
N VAL A 50 -11.51 0.70 -19.34
CA VAL A 50 -10.75 0.72 -18.10
C VAL A 50 -9.62 1.75 -18.20
N GLY A 51 -9.56 2.66 -17.23
CA GLY A 51 -8.57 3.73 -17.23
C GLY A 51 -7.14 3.24 -16.94
N GLU A 52 -6.17 4.03 -17.38
CA GLU A 52 -4.78 3.85 -17.01
C GLU A 52 -4.47 4.56 -15.69
N LEU A 53 -3.59 3.97 -14.88
CA LEU A 53 -3.12 4.61 -13.66
C LEU A 53 -2.22 5.80 -14.00
N LYS A 54 -2.55 6.99 -13.48
CA LYS A 54 -1.76 8.21 -13.60
C LYS A 54 -1.47 8.77 -12.21
N THR A 55 -0.31 9.38 -12.07
CA THR A 55 0.09 10.08 -10.84
C THR A 55 -0.60 11.44 -10.74
N SER A 56 -1.01 11.79 -9.53
CA SER A 56 -1.56 13.09 -9.14
C SER A 56 -0.48 14.02 -8.59
N ASN A 57 -0.89 15.18 -8.08
CA ASN A 57 -0.04 16.17 -7.43
C ASN A 57 -0.01 16.06 -5.89
N SER A 58 -0.69 15.07 -5.31
CA SER A 58 -0.66 14.79 -3.86
C SER A 58 0.46 13.82 -3.50
N LEU A 59 1.19 14.15 -2.43
CA LEU A 59 2.22 13.29 -1.84
C LEU A 59 1.85 12.93 -0.39
N LYS A 60 2.21 11.72 0.01
CA LYS A 60 2.21 11.24 1.39
C LYS A 60 3.64 10.84 1.75
N ILE A 61 4.15 11.38 2.83
CA ILE A 61 5.44 11.01 3.40
C ILE A 61 5.15 10.18 4.65
N LEU A 62 5.68 8.96 4.68
CA LEU A 62 5.72 8.10 5.86
C LEU A 62 7.18 8.02 6.30
N SER A 63 7.55 8.72 7.36
CA SER A 63 8.95 8.82 7.79
C SER A 63 9.37 7.69 8.71
N ASP A 64 10.68 7.43 8.76
CA ASP A 64 11.27 6.33 9.55
C ASP A 64 11.03 6.48 11.06
N ASP A 65 10.81 7.71 11.53
CA ASP A 65 10.49 8.03 12.94
C ASP A 65 8.98 7.89 13.27
N GLY A 66 8.17 7.39 12.34
CA GLY A 66 6.75 7.13 12.56
C GLY A 66 5.87 8.37 12.43
N ARG A 67 6.29 9.41 11.69
CA ARG A 67 5.42 10.54 11.33
C ARG A 67 4.81 10.35 9.95
N PHE A 68 3.60 10.87 9.74
CA PHE A 68 3.04 11.01 8.40
C PHE A 68 2.79 12.48 8.06
N THR A 69 2.92 12.81 6.78
CA THR A 69 2.57 14.13 6.25
C THR A 69 1.97 13.98 4.86
N ASN A 70 0.75 14.48 4.67
CA ASN A 70 0.09 14.59 3.39
C ASN A 70 0.22 16.04 2.90
N LEU A 71 0.68 16.22 1.66
CA LEU A 71 0.82 17.53 1.03
C LEU A 71 0.35 17.50 -0.42
N VAL A 72 0.01 18.67 -0.95
CA VAL A 72 -0.43 18.83 -2.34
C VAL A 72 0.43 19.87 -3.02
N MET A 73 0.98 19.53 -4.18
CA MET A 73 1.72 20.45 -5.03
C MET A 73 0.74 21.31 -5.83
N MET A 74 0.74 22.62 -5.59
CA MET A 74 -0.03 23.59 -6.36
C MET A 74 0.90 24.47 -7.19
N GLN A 75 0.36 25.12 -8.22
CA GLN A 75 1.11 26.10 -9.01
C GLN A 75 1.65 27.25 -8.16
N SER A 76 0.92 27.62 -7.10
CA SER A 76 1.30 28.67 -6.16
C SER A 76 2.30 28.23 -5.08
N GLY A 77 2.66 26.95 -5.04
CA GLY A 77 3.48 26.36 -3.98
C GLY A 77 2.79 25.17 -3.30
N ALA A 78 3.59 24.32 -2.65
CA ALA A 78 3.09 23.16 -1.93
C ALA A 78 2.39 23.57 -0.63
N ILE A 79 1.33 22.85 -0.27
CA ILE A 79 0.64 23.00 1.02
C ILE A 79 0.57 21.66 1.76
N ILE A 80 0.75 21.69 3.08
CA ILE A 80 0.45 20.52 3.93
C ILE A 80 -1.05 20.50 4.18
N ILE A 81 -1.67 19.35 3.92
CA ILE A 81 -3.10 19.13 4.09
C ILE A 81 -3.42 18.18 5.23
N GLY A 82 -2.44 17.48 5.80
CA GLY A 82 -2.63 16.73 7.02
C GLY A 82 -1.33 16.12 7.54
N TYR A 83 -1.26 15.90 8.85
CA TYR A 83 -0.07 15.36 9.50
C TYR A 83 -0.41 14.73 10.85
N GLY A 84 0.53 13.94 11.35
CA GLY A 84 0.47 13.30 12.66
C GLY A 84 1.52 12.19 12.76
N THR A 85 1.21 11.15 13.53
CA THR A 85 2.05 9.95 13.63
C THR A 85 1.37 8.75 12.99
N TYR A 86 2.12 7.74 12.58
CA TYR A 86 1.57 6.47 12.13
C TYR A 86 2.26 5.29 12.81
N LYS A 87 1.52 4.19 12.93
CA LYS A 87 2.04 2.93 13.43
C LYS A 87 1.56 1.80 12.54
N GLN A 88 2.49 1.01 12.02
CA GLN A 88 2.16 -0.23 11.34
C GLN A 88 1.79 -1.28 12.38
N ASN A 89 0.55 -1.77 12.33
CA ASN A 89 0.03 -2.72 13.30
C ASN A 89 0.21 -4.17 12.83
N SER A 90 0.18 -4.39 11.51
CA SER A 90 0.34 -5.69 10.88
C SER A 90 0.90 -5.54 9.45
N GLU A 91 0.91 -6.64 8.70
CA GLU A 91 1.34 -6.68 7.30
C GLU A 91 0.34 -6.04 6.33
N SER A 92 -0.87 -5.72 6.79
CA SER A 92 -1.95 -5.17 5.96
C SER A 92 -2.72 -4.03 6.62
N VAL A 93 -2.31 -3.58 7.81
CA VAL A 93 -2.95 -2.48 8.53
C VAL A 93 -1.90 -1.57 9.17
N TYR A 94 -2.05 -0.26 8.95
CA TYR A 94 -1.41 0.78 9.76
C TYR A 94 -2.47 1.76 10.29
N THR A 95 -2.17 2.44 11.38
CA THR A 95 -3.04 3.50 11.92
C THR A 95 -2.36 4.84 11.75
N GLU A 96 -3.06 5.81 11.17
CA GLU A 96 -2.71 7.22 11.26
C GLU A 96 -3.35 7.81 12.53
N TYR A 97 -2.56 8.42 13.39
CA TYR A 97 -3.01 9.21 14.53
C TYR A 97 -2.95 10.67 14.10
N VAL A 98 -4.11 11.22 13.77
CA VAL A 98 -4.21 12.49 13.03
C VAL A 98 -4.15 13.65 14.00
N GLU A 99 -3.09 14.46 13.93
CA GLU A 99 -3.01 15.71 14.69
C GLU A 99 -3.89 16.78 14.02
N LYS A 100 -3.73 16.96 12.71
CA LYS A 100 -4.54 17.88 11.90
C LYS A 100 -4.67 17.38 10.47
N ASN A 101 -5.83 17.59 9.87
CA ASN A 101 -6.16 17.29 8.49
C ASN A 101 -7.19 18.33 7.97
N LEU A 102 -6.84 19.02 6.89
CA LEU A 102 -7.69 20.00 6.20
C LEU A 102 -8.60 19.33 5.16
N HIS A 103 -8.18 18.18 4.62
CA HIS A 103 -8.95 17.41 3.65
C HIS A 103 -10.07 16.61 4.33
N LEU A 104 -9.75 15.98 5.46
CA LEU A 104 -10.65 15.17 6.29
C LEU A 104 -10.67 15.70 7.73
N PRO A 105 -11.23 16.89 7.98
CA PRO A 105 -11.18 17.54 9.29
C PRO A 105 -11.95 16.80 10.39
N GLN A 106 -12.88 15.91 10.02
CA GLN A 106 -13.57 15.04 10.97
C GLN A 106 -12.63 14.04 11.67
N LEU A 107 -11.44 13.79 11.10
CA LEU A 107 -10.42 12.93 11.71
C LEU A 107 -9.48 13.68 12.67
N ASN A 108 -9.63 15.00 12.83
CA ASN A 108 -8.73 15.78 13.69
C ASN A 108 -8.75 15.29 15.14
N GLY A 109 -7.59 14.90 15.67
CA GLY A 109 -7.44 14.37 17.03
C GLY A 109 -7.89 12.91 17.19
N ASP A 110 -8.25 12.23 16.10
CA ASP A 110 -8.68 10.84 16.11
C ASP A 110 -7.69 9.94 15.36
N LYS A 111 -7.96 8.64 15.39
CA LYS A 111 -7.23 7.62 14.63
C LYS A 111 -7.97 7.26 13.35
N ASN A 112 -7.20 6.96 12.30
CA ASN A 112 -7.71 6.41 11.06
C ASN A 112 -7.03 5.06 10.80
N GLU A 113 -7.80 3.98 10.75
CA GLU A 113 -7.28 2.65 10.44
C GLU A 113 -7.22 2.45 8.93
N MET A 114 -6.00 2.23 8.44
CA MET A 114 -5.67 2.18 7.03
C MET A 114 -5.35 0.73 6.66
N HIS A 115 -6.28 0.06 5.99
CA HIS A 115 -6.05 -1.25 5.40
C HIS A 115 -5.29 -1.07 4.09
N PHE A 116 -4.17 -1.77 3.91
CA PHE A 116 -3.35 -1.60 2.72
C PHE A 116 -2.92 -2.93 2.10
N GLU A 117 -2.62 -2.85 0.81
CA GLU A 117 -2.02 -3.93 0.03
C GLU A 117 -0.90 -3.36 -0.83
N LEU A 118 0.28 -3.98 -0.77
CA LEU A 118 1.42 -3.66 -1.62
C LEU A 118 1.46 -4.57 -2.86
N LYS A 119 1.69 -3.95 -4.02
CA LYS A 119 1.90 -4.56 -5.34
C LYS A 119 3.18 -3.98 -5.95
N GLU A 120 3.56 -4.49 -7.12
CA GLU A 120 4.75 -4.03 -7.87
C GLU A 120 6.02 -3.99 -7.01
N ASP A 121 6.31 -5.10 -6.32
CA ASP A 121 7.46 -5.23 -5.40
C ASP A 121 7.51 -4.13 -4.33
N GLY A 122 6.34 -3.69 -3.85
CA GLY A 122 6.23 -2.65 -2.83
C GLY A 122 6.21 -1.22 -3.36
N ASN A 123 6.11 -1.04 -4.69
CA ASN A 123 6.06 0.28 -5.33
C ASN A 123 4.65 0.80 -5.61
N LEU A 124 3.62 -0.04 -5.47
CA LEU A 124 2.23 0.37 -5.63
C LEU A 124 1.43 -0.06 -4.40
N MET A 125 0.80 0.89 -3.73
CA MET A 125 0.03 0.67 -2.51
C MET A 125 -1.44 1.02 -2.75
N PHE A 126 -2.32 0.05 -2.50
CA PHE A 126 -3.76 0.27 -2.42
C PHE A 126 -4.12 0.45 -0.96
N VAL A 127 -4.89 1.49 -0.63
CA VAL A 127 -5.31 1.79 0.74
C VAL A 127 -6.84 1.89 0.78
N LYS A 128 -7.42 1.37 1.85
CA LYS A 128 -8.84 1.47 2.18
C LYS A 128 -9.00 1.88 3.63
N TYR A 129 -9.92 2.80 3.90
CA TYR A 129 -10.30 3.20 5.24
C TYR A 129 -11.78 3.52 5.28
N TYR A 130 -12.35 3.53 6.48
CA TYR A 130 -13.79 3.72 6.66
C TYR A 130 -14.08 5.05 7.33
N LEU A 131 -15.06 5.78 6.80
CA LEU A 131 -15.56 7.01 7.39
C LEU A 131 -17.03 6.83 7.77
N THR A 132 -17.36 7.13 9.02
CA THR A 132 -18.75 7.15 9.52
C THR A 132 -19.45 8.46 9.16
N VAL A 133 -18.71 9.58 9.17
CA VAL A 133 -19.21 10.92 8.86
C VAL A 133 -18.35 11.67 7.85
N ASP A 134 -18.98 12.56 7.10
CA ASP A 134 -18.29 13.52 6.25
C ASP A 134 -17.74 14.72 7.05
N ARG A 135 -17.19 15.70 6.34
CA ARG A 135 -16.63 16.93 6.92
C ARG A 135 -17.67 17.78 7.68
N ASP A 136 -18.94 17.71 7.30
CA ASP A 136 -20.02 18.50 7.88
C ASP A 136 -20.75 17.75 9.00
N GLY A 137 -20.31 16.52 9.31
CA GLY A 137 -20.89 15.66 10.34
C GLY A 137 -22.08 14.84 9.86
N ASN A 138 -22.37 14.84 8.56
CA ASN A 138 -23.43 13.99 8.02
C ASN A 138 -22.94 12.55 7.97
N LYS A 139 -23.83 11.62 8.31
CA LYS A 139 -23.54 10.20 8.25
C LYS A 139 -23.35 9.73 6.80
N ILE A 140 -22.21 9.09 6.52
CA ILE A 140 -21.88 8.55 5.19
C ILE A 140 -21.56 7.06 5.19
N ASP A 141 -21.08 6.49 6.31
CA ASP A 141 -20.83 5.05 6.48
C ASP A 141 -20.16 4.38 5.26
N SER A 142 -19.05 4.94 4.79
CA SER A 142 -18.47 4.61 3.49
C SER A 142 -17.00 4.19 3.56
N TRP A 143 -16.63 3.23 2.72
CA TRP A 143 -15.24 2.87 2.46
C TRP A 143 -14.64 3.82 1.42
N CYS A 144 -13.54 4.47 1.80
CA CYS A 144 -12.72 5.30 0.92
C CYS A 144 -11.58 4.46 0.36
N HIS A 145 -11.18 4.76 -0.88
CA HIS A 145 -10.15 4.04 -1.60
C HIS A 145 -9.10 5.01 -2.13
N GLU A 146 -7.83 4.68 -1.91
CA GLU A 146 -6.70 5.44 -2.42
C GLU A 146 -5.68 4.51 -3.06
N ILE A 147 -4.95 5.04 -4.04
CA ILE A 147 -3.86 4.34 -4.70
C ILE A 147 -2.64 5.25 -4.64
N TRP A 148 -1.51 4.69 -4.25
CA TRP A 148 -0.27 5.43 -4.01
C TRP A 148 0.90 4.71 -4.69
N LYS A 149 1.70 5.44 -5.46
CA LYS A 149 2.92 4.93 -6.08
C LYS A 149 4.14 5.44 -5.33
N ARG A 150 5.09 4.56 -5.03
CA ARG A 150 6.35 4.94 -4.37
C ARG A 150 7.17 5.85 -5.28
N VAL A 151 7.64 6.96 -4.73
CA VAL A 151 8.59 7.85 -5.41
C VAL A 151 9.98 7.25 -5.28
N VAL A 152 10.68 7.09 -6.40
CA VAL A 152 12.00 6.46 -6.48
C VAL A 152 12.98 7.39 -7.18
N MET A 153 14.27 7.23 -6.84
CA MET A 153 15.34 7.91 -7.54
C MET A 153 15.49 7.31 -8.95
N PRO A 154 15.45 8.12 -10.02
CA PRO A 154 15.75 7.62 -11.36
C PRO A 154 17.24 7.28 -11.50
N SER A 155 17.58 6.42 -12.46
CA SER A 155 18.98 6.03 -12.74
C SER A 155 19.84 7.16 -13.32
N ALA A 156 19.21 8.18 -13.90
CA ALA A 156 19.87 9.34 -14.47
C ALA A 156 19.06 10.61 -14.20
N TYR A 157 19.74 11.75 -14.21
CA TYR A 157 19.10 13.05 -14.05
C TYR A 157 18.35 13.44 -15.34
N PRO A 158 17.06 13.83 -15.29
CA PRO A 158 16.31 14.19 -16.49
C PRO A 158 16.83 15.48 -17.14
N GLU A 159 17.00 15.50 -18.46
CA GLU A 159 17.58 16.64 -19.20
C GLU A 159 16.68 17.89 -19.21
N ASN A 160 15.36 17.72 -19.14
CA ASN A 160 14.37 18.80 -19.33
C ASN A 160 13.59 19.14 -18.04
N ILE A 161 14.23 19.01 -16.87
CA ILE A 161 13.59 19.31 -15.58
C ILE A 161 13.72 20.79 -15.21
N VAL A 162 12.60 21.39 -14.77
CA VAL A 162 12.58 22.70 -14.11
C VAL A 162 12.58 22.47 -12.60
N ARG A 163 13.54 23.05 -11.88
CA ARG A 163 13.66 22.93 -10.42
C ARG A 163 13.03 24.11 -9.69
#